data_AF-A0A357Z9P8-F1
#
_entry.id   AF-A0A357Z9P8-F1
#
_cell.length_a   1.000
_cell.length_b   1.000
_cell.length_c   1.000
_cell.angle_alpha   90.00
_cell.angle_beta   90.00
_cell.angle_gamma   90.00
#
_symmetry.space_group_name_H-M   'P 1'
#
loop_
_entity.id
_entity.type
_entity.pdbx_description
1 polymer ?
#
loop_
_entity_poly.entity_id
_entity_poly.type
_entity_poly.pdbx_seq_one_letter_code
_entity_poly.pdbx_strand_id
1 'polypeptide(L)'
;MDVALPLAGTMVFFLGLMNIAEKAGAIQKLAKWMNPFLSRLFPEVPANHPAMGQMVMNFSANMLGLDNAATPFGLKAMESLQSLNPEKEKATNAQIMFLVLHTSGLTIIPLTIISYRLAAGSQDAASIFIPCVLATIGTTLAS
;
A
#
# COMPACT_ATOMS: atom_id res chain seq x y z
N MET A 1 -3.75 5.80 30.94
CA MET A 1 -3.23 4.52 30.38
C MET A 1 -4.35 3.70 29.71
N ASP A 2 -5.59 4.15 29.83
CA ASP A 2 -6.82 3.43 29.50
C ASP A 2 -7.09 3.29 28.00
N VAL A 3 -6.40 4.08 27.17
CA VAL A 3 -6.53 4.07 25.70
C VAL A 3 -5.28 3.47 25.05
N ALA A 4 -4.09 3.77 25.57
CA ALA A 4 -2.83 3.36 24.98
C ALA A 4 -2.60 1.84 25.04
N LEU A 5 -2.93 1.18 26.17
CA LEU A 5 -2.74 -0.26 26.33
C LEU A 5 -3.71 -1.08 25.44
N PRO A 6 -5.02 -0.78 25.41
CA PRO A 6 -5.97 -1.48 24.53
C PRO A 6 -5.72 -1.23 23.05
N LEU A 7 -5.36 0.01 22.68
CA LEU A 7 -4.96 0.36 21.32
C LEU A 7 -3.72 -0.42 20.90
N ALA A 8 -2.67 -0.42 21.74
CA ALA A 8 -1.44 -1.16 21.46
C ALA A 8 -1.71 -2.66 21.31
N GLY A 9 -2.51 -3.27 22.19
CA GLY A 9 -2.85 -4.69 22.09
C GLY A 9 -3.58 -5.03 20.78
N THR A 10 -4.54 -4.19 20.38
CA THR A 10 -5.30 -4.40 19.14
C THR A 10 -4.44 -4.19 17.90
N MET A 11 -3.62 -3.14 17.88
CA MET A 11 -2.67 -2.89 16.79
C MET A 11 -1.66 -4.03 16.68
N VAL A 12 -1.07 -4.48 17.79
CA VAL A 12 -0.12 -5.61 17.80
C VAL A 12 -0.78 -6.89 17.30
N PHE A 13 -2.03 -7.15 17.67
CA PHE A 13 -2.78 -8.30 17.16
C PHE A 13 -2.96 -8.26 15.64
N PHE A 14 -3.52 -7.16 15.10
CA PHE A 14 -3.78 -7.04 13.67
C PHE A 14 -2.49 -6.95 12.84
N LEU A 15 -1.49 -6.21 13.30
CA LEU A 15 -0.16 -6.15 12.68
C LEU A 15 0.55 -7.51 12.74
N GLY A 16 0.39 -8.26 13.84
CA GLY A 16 0.90 -9.61 13.98
C GLY A 16 0.26 -10.59 12.99
N LEU A 17 -1.06 -10.55 12.84
CA LEU A 17 -1.79 -11.33 11.84
C LEU A 17 -1.32 -10.98 10.42
N MET A 18 -1.12 -9.69 10.14
CA MET A 18 -0.67 -9.24 8.83
C MET A 18 0.79 -9.65 8.53
N ASN A 19 1.67 -9.64 9.54
CA ASN A 19 3.04 -10.16 9.42
C ASN A 19 3.06 -11.68 9.15
N ILE A 20 2.11 -12.44 9.72
CA ILE A 20 1.94 -13.86 9.38
C ILE A 20 1.50 -14.00 7.92
N ALA A 21 0.53 -13.20 7.46
CA ALA A 21 0.08 -13.21 6.07
C ALA A 21 1.20 -12.86 5.09
N GLU A 22 2.04 -11.88 5.42
CA GLU A 22 3.27 -11.55 4.69
C GLU A 22 4.19 -12.77 4.56
N LYS A 23 4.54 -13.41 5.68
CA LYS A 23 5.42 -14.59 5.70
C LYS A 23 4.80 -15.80 5.01
N ALA A 24 3.47 -15.91 5.00
CA ALA A 24 2.71 -16.93 4.29
C ALA A 24 2.65 -16.69 2.77
N GLY A 25 3.22 -15.60 2.26
CA GLY A 25 3.30 -15.31 0.85
C GLY A 25 2.12 -14.51 0.29
N ALA A 26 1.29 -13.90 1.15
CA ALA A 26 0.11 -13.14 0.70
C ALA A 26 0.51 -11.94 -0.17
N ILE A 27 1.57 -11.22 0.21
CA ILE A 27 2.10 -10.10 -0.58
C ILE A 27 2.55 -10.59 -1.95
N GLN A 28 3.26 -11.73 -2.04
CA GLN A 28 3.78 -12.27 -3.29
C GLN A 28 2.65 -12.78 -4.21
N LYS A 29 1.58 -13.32 -3.63
CA LYS A 29 0.38 -13.69 -4.40
C LYS A 29 -0.35 -12.46 -4.93
N LEU A 30 -0.56 -11.46 -4.08
CA LEU A 30 -1.17 -10.18 -4.48
C LEU A 30 -0.33 -9.48 -5.54
N ALA A 31 0.99 -9.46 -5.37
CA ALA A 31 1.95 -8.91 -6.32
C ALA A 31 1.83 -9.55 -7.70
N LYS A 32 1.75 -10.89 -7.78
CA LYS A 32 1.55 -11.59 -9.07
C LYS A 32 0.22 -11.23 -9.71
N TRP A 33 -0.83 -11.05 -8.92
CA TRP A 33 -2.15 -10.65 -9.41
C TRP A 33 -2.19 -9.19 -9.88
N MET A 34 -1.48 -8.29 -9.21
CA MET A 34 -1.39 -6.87 -9.54
C MET A 34 -0.44 -6.56 -10.70
N ASN A 35 0.58 -7.38 -10.90
CA ASN A 35 1.60 -7.18 -11.95
C ASN A 35 1.01 -6.88 -13.34
N PRO A 36 0.00 -7.60 -13.88
CA PRO A 36 -0.59 -7.28 -15.19
C PRO A 36 -1.32 -5.93 -15.22
N PHE A 37 -1.84 -5.45 -14.09
CA PHE A 37 -2.47 -4.14 -13.99
C PHE A 37 -1.41 -3.03 -13.99
N LEU A 38 -0.39 -3.17 -13.13
CA LEU A 38 0.68 -2.19 -13.00
C LEU A 38 1.56 -2.14 -14.25
N SER A 39 1.82 -3.25 -14.95
CA SER A 39 2.58 -3.23 -16.20
C SER A 39 1.88 -2.44 -17.31
N ARG A 40 0.53 -2.38 -17.30
CA ARG A 40 -0.25 -1.55 -18.21
C ARG A 40 -0.22 -0.07 -17.83
N LEU A 41 -0.19 0.22 -16.53
CA LEU A 41 -0.19 1.58 -16.00
C LEU A 41 1.19 2.26 -16.08
N PHE A 42 2.26 1.47 -16.06
CA PHE A 42 3.65 1.92 -16.16
C PHE A 42 4.32 1.40 -17.45
N PRO A 43 3.84 1.79 -18.65
CA PRO A 43 4.35 1.27 -19.92
C PRO A 43 5.81 1.69 -20.20
N GLU A 44 6.28 2.77 -19.58
CA GLU A 44 7.65 3.29 -19.72
C GLU A 44 8.69 2.49 -18.90
N VAL A 45 8.24 1.60 -18.01
CA VAL A 45 9.13 0.79 -17.17
C VAL A 45 9.38 -0.56 -17.84
N PRO A 46 10.64 -0.92 -18.17
CA PRO A 46 10.94 -2.21 -18.80
C PRO A 46 10.52 -3.38 -17.91
N ALA A 47 9.91 -4.42 -18.50
CA ALA A 47 9.38 -5.57 -17.75
C ALA A 47 10.44 -6.31 -16.92
N ASN A 48 11.70 -6.28 -17.35
CA ASN A 48 12.83 -6.92 -16.65
C ASN A 48 13.55 -5.98 -15.67
N HIS A 49 13.07 -4.74 -15.50
CA HIS A 49 13.69 -3.78 -14.59
C HIS A 49 13.20 -4.00 -13.14
N PRO A 50 14.09 -3.95 -12.12
CA PRO A 50 13.72 -4.13 -10.72
C PRO A 50 12.67 -3.14 -10.22
N ALA A 51 12.54 -1.97 -10.86
CA ALA A 51 11.53 -0.97 -10.54
C ALA A 51 10.11 -1.55 -10.53
N MET A 52 9.76 -2.40 -11.52
CA MET A 52 8.42 -3.00 -11.58
C MET A 52 8.15 -3.86 -10.35
N GLY A 53 9.06 -4.76 -10.01
CA GLY A 53 8.92 -5.63 -8.83
C GLY A 53 8.82 -4.85 -7.53
N GLN A 54 9.63 -3.79 -7.35
CA GLN A 54 9.59 -2.96 -6.15
C GLN A 54 8.30 -2.14 -6.03
N MET A 55 7.79 -1.58 -7.14
CA MET A 55 6.50 -0.89 -7.17
C MET A 55 5.36 -1.85 -6.81
N VAL A 56 5.33 -3.03 -7.44
CA VAL A 56 4.31 -4.05 -7.17
C VAL A 56 4.33 -4.47 -5.70
N MET A 57 5.51 -4.67 -5.11
CA MET A 57 5.65 -5.00 -3.69
C MET A 57 5.18 -3.86 -2.77
N ASN A 58 5.51 -2.61 -3.10
CA ASN A 58 5.07 -1.44 -2.37
C ASN A 58 3.54 -1.30 -2.37
N PHE A 59 2.90 -1.32 -3.55
CA PHE A 59 1.44 -1.23 -3.64
C PHE A 59 0.75 -2.40 -2.96
N SER A 60 1.27 -3.63 -3.12
CA SER A 60 0.72 -4.81 -2.46
C SER A 60 0.79 -4.70 -0.92
N ALA A 61 1.90 -4.18 -0.38
CA ALA A 61 2.04 -3.95 1.05
C ALA A 61 1.07 -2.87 1.55
N ASN A 62 0.95 -1.73 0.86
CA ASN A 62 0.04 -0.65 1.24
C ASN A 62 -1.44 -1.09 1.15
N MET A 63 -1.82 -1.86 0.14
CA MET A 63 -3.18 -2.40 0.00
C MET A 63 -3.58 -3.31 1.16
N LEU A 64 -2.64 -4.10 1.67
CA LEU A 64 -2.84 -4.99 2.82
C LEU A 64 -2.70 -4.26 4.17
N GLY A 65 -2.40 -2.96 4.20
CA GLY A 65 -2.19 -2.22 5.45
C GLY A 65 -0.86 -2.53 6.14
N LEU A 66 0.14 -2.99 5.38
CA LEU A 66 1.53 -3.19 5.82
C LEU A 66 2.38 -1.95 5.53
N ASP A 67 1.93 -0.78 5.99
CA ASP A 67 2.55 0.51 5.64
C ASP A 67 4.02 0.62 6.06
N ASN A 68 4.38 -0.06 7.16
CA ASN A 68 5.76 -0.17 7.63
C ASN A 68 6.68 -0.90 6.64
N ALA A 69 6.16 -1.88 5.91
CA ALA A 69 6.88 -2.59 4.85
C ALA A 69 6.78 -1.84 3.51
N ALA A 70 5.68 -1.12 3.26
CA ALA A 70 5.47 -0.37 2.03
C ALA A 70 6.53 0.74 1.83
N THR A 71 6.85 1.50 2.88
CA THR A 71 7.81 2.63 2.82
C THR A 71 9.19 2.23 2.25
N PRO A 72 9.90 1.21 2.76
CA PRO A 72 11.20 0.83 2.22
C PRO A 72 11.12 0.27 0.79
N PHE A 73 10.02 -0.38 0.39
CA PHE A 73 9.83 -0.78 -1.02
C PHE A 73 9.57 0.42 -1.92
N GLY A 74 8.84 1.43 -1.43
CA GLY A 74 8.53 2.65 -2.19
C GLY A 74 9.78 3.49 -2.47
N LEU A 75 10.67 3.64 -1.49
CA LEU A 75 11.96 4.32 -1.70
C LEU A 75 12.82 3.60 -2.73
N LYS A 76 12.95 2.27 -2.62
CA LYS A 76 13.68 1.46 -3.61
C LYS A 76 13.06 1.56 -5.01
N ALA A 77 11.73 1.53 -5.09
CA ALA A 77 11.02 1.72 -6.35
C ALA A 77 11.33 3.08 -6.96
N MET A 78 11.30 4.16 -6.17
CA MET A 78 11.62 5.50 -6.62
C MET A 78 13.08 5.63 -7.07
N GLU A 79 14.03 5.05 -6.34
CA GLU A 79 15.45 4.97 -6.75
C GLU A 79 15.61 4.24 -8.09
N SER A 80 14.89 3.14 -8.29
CA SER A 80 14.94 2.37 -9.54
C SER A 80 14.18 3.05 -10.69
N LEU A 81 13.16 3.85 -10.41
CA LEU A 81 12.56 4.72 -11.43
C LEU A 81 13.52 5.87 -11.79
N GLN A 82 14.23 6.40 -10.80
CA GLN A 82 15.22 7.45 -11.00
C GLN A 82 16.45 6.95 -11.78
N SER A 83 16.82 5.66 -11.71
CA SER A 83 17.88 5.12 -12.56
C SER A 83 17.51 5.14 -14.05
N LEU A 84 16.23 4.91 -14.36
CA LEU A 84 15.67 4.98 -15.72
C LEU A 84 15.44 6.41 -16.23
N ASN A 85 15.44 7.40 -15.33
CA ASN A 85 15.19 8.79 -15.67
C ASN A 85 16.35 9.39 -16.51
N PRO A 86 16.11 9.84 -17.74
CA PRO A 86 17.14 10.50 -18.55
C PRO A 86 17.49 11.91 -18.04
N GLU A 87 16.56 12.61 -17.37
CA GLU A 87 16.73 13.97 -16.84
C GLU A 87 16.61 13.94 -15.30
N LYS A 88 17.73 13.81 -14.58
CA LYS A 88 17.71 13.56 -13.12
C LYS A 88 16.98 14.61 -12.28
N GLU A 89 16.94 15.86 -12.74
CA GLU A 89 16.27 16.98 -12.05
C GLU A 89 14.77 17.09 -12.38
N LYS A 90 14.23 16.27 -13.29
CA LYS A 90 12.83 16.33 -13.73
C LYS A 90 12.15 14.99 -13.52
N ALA A 91 10.99 14.98 -12.86
CA ALA A 91 10.23 13.76 -12.65
C ALA A 91 9.70 13.19 -13.98
N THR A 92 9.85 11.88 -14.16
CA THR A 92 9.27 11.13 -15.30
C THR A 92 7.78 10.85 -15.08
N ASN A 93 7.07 10.49 -16.15
CA ASN A 93 5.65 10.09 -16.06
C ASN A 93 5.46 8.91 -15.10
N ALA A 94 6.37 7.94 -15.11
CA ALA A 94 6.35 6.81 -14.17
C ALA A 94 6.49 7.28 -12.71
N GLN A 95 7.39 8.21 -12.40
CA GLN A 95 7.54 8.74 -11.04
C GLN A 95 6.31 9.54 -10.59
N ILE A 96 5.76 10.36 -11.48
CA ILE A 96 4.53 11.14 -11.23
C ILE A 96 3.36 10.19 -10.97
N MET A 97 3.13 9.22 -11.86
CA MET A 97 2.07 8.22 -11.72
C MET A 97 2.20 7.44 -10.41
N PHE A 98 3.42 7.02 -10.05
CA PHE A 98 3.67 6.32 -8.79
C PHE A 98 3.21 7.14 -7.57
N LEU A 99 3.47 8.45 -7.56
CA LEU A 99 3.03 9.34 -6.49
C LEU A 99 1.52 9.61 -6.55
N VAL A 100 0.95 9.85 -7.74
CA VAL A 100 -0.50 10.07 -7.92
C VAL A 100 -1.30 8.89 -7.35
N LEU A 101 -0.88 7.65 -7.63
CA LEU A 101 -1.54 6.48 -7.07
C LEU A 101 -1.47 6.42 -5.54
N HIS A 102 -0.38 6.86 -4.92
CA HIS A 102 -0.31 6.98 -3.46
C HIS A 102 -1.28 8.03 -2.92
N THR A 103 -1.46 9.14 -3.63
CA THR A 103 -2.46 10.15 -3.23
C THR A 103 -3.90 9.66 -3.31
N SER A 104 -4.18 8.63 -4.13
CA SER A 104 -5.51 8.02 -4.21
C SER A 104 -5.92 7.19 -2.97
N GLY A 105 -4.97 6.89 -2.07
CA GLY A 105 -5.24 6.17 -0.83
C GLY A 105 -5.62 4.70 -1.04
N LEU A 106 -4.84 3.97 -1.84
CA LEU A 106 -5.07 2.57 -2.22
C LEU A 106 -4.88 1.58 -1.05
N THR A 107 -5.76 1.62 -0.06
CA THR A 107 -5.76 0.71 1.11
C THR A 107 -7.04 -0.13 1.14
N ILE A 108 -6.93 -1.45 0.96
CA ILE A 108 -8.07 -2.37 1.04
C ILE A 108 -8.42 -2.68 2.50
N ILE A 109 -7.40 -2.85 3.34
CA ILE A 109 -7.61 -3.21 4.76
C ILE A 109 -7.22 -2.02 5.65
N PRO A 110 -8.18 -1.18 6.09
CA PRO A 110 -7.92 0.02 6.87
C PRO A 110 -7.67 -0.29 8.37
N LEU A 111 -6.70 -1.17 8.65
CA LEU A 111 -6.40 -1.65 10.01
C LEU A 111 -6.10 -0.51 10.99
N THR A 112 -5.37 0.51 10.54
CA THR A 112 -4.99 1.67 11.36
C THR A 112 -6.21 2.45 11.81
N ILE A 113 -7.16 2.70 10.91
CA ILE A 113 -8.39 3.45 11.23
C ILE A 113 -9.32 2.60 12.11
N ILE A 114 -9.44 1.30 11.84
CA ILE A 114 -10.19 0.38 12.71
C ILE A 114 -9.62 0.38 14.13
N SER A 115 -8.29 0.32 14.26
CA SER A 115 -7.61 0.34 15.56
C SER A 115 -7.86 1.66 16.30
N TYR A 116 -7.81 2.79 15.60
CA TYR A 116 -8.16 4.09 16.20
C TYR A 116 -9.62 4.16 16.66
N ARG A 117 -10.56 3.62 15.88
CA ARG A 117 -11.98 3.57 16.26
C ARG A 117 -12.20 2.69 17.50
N LEU A 118 -11.52 1.55 17.60
CA LEU A 118 -11.57 0.71 18.81
C LEU A 118 -11.04 1.46 20.03
N ALA A 119 -9.91 2.15 19.89
CA ALA A 119 -9.32 2.94 20.97
C ALA A 119 -10.19 4.13 21.41
N ALA A 120 -10.97 4.69 20.50
CA ALA A 120 -11.96 5.73 20.80
C ALA A 120 -13.25 5.17 21.45
N GLY A 121 -13.34 3.86 21.71
CA GLY A 121 -14.49 3.22 22.34
C GLY A 121 -15.63 2.86 21.38
N SER A 122 -15.36 2.77 20.07
CA SER A 122 -16.38 2.39 19.08
C SER A 122 -16.82 0.93 19.29
N GLN A 123 -18.12 0.72 19.48
CA GLN A 123 -18.75 -0.60 19.60
C GLN A 123 -18.69 -1.41 18.29
N ASP A 124 -18.60 -0.71 17.14
CA ASP A 124 -18.49 -1.31 15.81
C ASP A 124 -17.44 -0.58 14.98
N ALA A 125 -16.17 -0.82 15.33
CA ALA A 125 -15.04 -0.19 14.67
C ALA A 125 -14.83 -0.67 13.23
N ALA A 126 -15.28 -1.88 12.89
CA ALA A 126 -15.11 -2.49 11.57
C ALA A 126 -16.17 -2.02 10.54
N SER A 127 -17.28 -1.42 10.98
CA SER A 127 -18.33 -0.86 10.08
C SER A 127 -17.83 0.04 8.94
N ILE A 128 -16.70 0.72 9.11
CA ILE A 128 -16.11 1.58 8.06
C ILE A 128 -15.44 0.81 6.93
N PHE A 129 -15.23 -0.50 7.08
CA PHE A 129 -14.50 -1.30 6.11
C PHE A 129 -15.09 -1.18 4.70
N ILE A 130 -16.40 -1.42 4.56
CA ILE A 130 -17.07 -1.38 3.26
C ILE A 130 -17.05 0.03 2.65
N PRO A 131 -17.42 1.10 3.38
CA PRO A 131 -17.27 2.47 2.88
C PRO A 131 -15.84 2.85 2.45
N CYS A 132 -14.82 2.47 3.23
CA CYS A 132 -13.42 2.76 2.91
C CYS A 132 -12.98 2.06 1.62
N VAL A 133 -13.29 0.78 1.45
CA VAL A 133 -12.96 0.03 0.23
C VAL A 133 -13.63 0.65 -1.00
N LEU A 134 -14.91 1.01 -0.90
CA LEU A 134 -15.63 1.66 -2.00
C LEU A 134 -15.06 3.03 -2.34
N ALA A 135 -14.73 3.84 -1.33
CA ALA A 135 -14.12 5.15 -1.50
C ALA A 135 -12.76 5.03 -2.21
N THR A 136 -11.90 4.12 -1.73
CA THR A 136 -10.59 3.85 -2.33
C THR A 136 -10.70 3.39 -3.78
N ILE A 137 -11.62 2.48 -4.10
CA ILE A 137 -11.83 2.06 -5.50
C ILE A 137 -12.29 3.26 -6.35
N GLY A 138 -13.21 4.08 -5.83
CA GLY A 138 -13.69 5.27 -6.51
C GLY A 138 -12.60 6.31 -6.77
N THR A 139 -11.76 6.61 -5.77
CA THR A 139 -10.65 7.57 -5.92
C THR A 139 -9.58 7.07 -6.87
N THR A 140 -9.18 5.80 -6.77
CA THR A 140 -8.19 5.20 -7.68
C THR A 140 -8.68 5.17 -9.12
N LEU A 141 -9.97 4.93 -9.38
CA LEU A 141 -10.52 4.96 -10.74
C LEU A 141 -10.64 6.38 -11.32
N ALA A 142 -10.74 7.40 -10.46
CA ALA A 142 -10.86 8.80 -10.87
C ALA A 142 -9.52 9.54 -11.02
N SER A 143 -8.43 8.96 -10.49
CA SER A 143 -7.07 9.52 -10.52
C SER A 143 -6.31 9.09 -11.78
#